data_AF-A0A4Q8Y080-F1
#
_entry.id   AF-A0A4Q8Y080-F1
#
_cell.length_a   1.000
_cell.length_b   1.000
_cell.length_c   1.000
_cell.angle_alpha   90.00
_cell.angle_beta   90.00
_cell.angle_gamma   90.00
#
_symmetry.space_group_name_H-M   'P 1'
#
loop_
_entity.id
_entity.type
_entity.pdbx_description
1 polymer ?
#
loop_
_entity_poly.entity_id
_entity_poly.type
_entity_poly.pdbx_seq_one_letter_code
_entity_poly.pdbx_strand_id
1 'polypeptide(L)'
;MPSFLEISPDKLNRLIGTPGAPCIIDVRTEEDFALDPRFVPGSIRRAHAEVGSWAGSVDADSVVVVCQKGSKLSHGVAAYLRHAGIDAESLEGGFEAWITGGLAVPEEKLPRRDAEGRTVWVTRARPKIDRIACPWLIRRFVDPSAVFLFVPAPEVLAVGERFEAVPFDIDDVFWSHRGDLCTFDVMVEEFGLASKPLLRLAQIVRAADTARLDLAPEAAGLLAASLGLSRMYSDDLEQLEAGMLLYDAFFRWCRDATEETHNWPAPKKRA
;
A
#
# COMPACT_ATOMS: atom_id res chain seq x y z
N MET A 1 10.31 13.10 -27.50
CA MET A 1 10.98 11.90 -26.97
C MET A 1 10.57 11.78 -25.51
N PRO A 2 10.17 10.60 -25.02
CA PRO A 2 9.94 10.44 -23.59
C PRO A 2 11.25 10.80 -22.85
N SER A 3 11.16 11.74 -21.92
CA SER A 3 12.28 12.10 -21.06
C SER A 3 12.58 10.91 -20.15
N PHE A 4 13.81 10.40 -20.14
CA PHE A 4 14.24 9.39 -19.16
C PHE A 4 14.34 9.95 -17.73
N LEU A 5 13.98 11.22 -17.54
CA LEU A 5 14.12 11.93 -16.27
C LEU A 5 12.77 12.16 -15.59
N GLU A 6 11.66 11.83 -16.24
CA GLU A 6 10.32 12.14 -15.78
C GLU A 6 9.32 11.00 -16.02
N ILE A 7 8.46 10.78 -15.04
CA ILE A 7 7.32 9.89 -15.11
C ILE A 7 6.03 10.71 -14.99
N SER A 8 5.05 10.43 -15.86
CA SER A 8 3.73 11.09 -15.76
C SER A 8 2.90 10.52 -14.60
N PRO A 9 1.99 11.31 -13.99
CA PRO A 9 1.07 10.82 -12.96
C PRO A 9 0.29 9.57 -13.39
N ASP A 10 -0.20 9.53 -14.63
CA ASP A 10 -0.94 8.39 -15.16
C ASP A 10 -0.09 7.11 -15.22
N LYS A 11 1.19 7.23 -15.62
CA LYS A 11 2.10 6.08 -15.67
C LYS A 11 2.40 5.59 -14.26
N LEU A 12 2.68 6.49 -13.31
CA LEU A 12 2.91 6.14 -11.91
C LEU A 12 1.68 5.48 -11.27
N ASN A 13 0.48 6.02 -11.50
CA ASN A 13 -0.77 5.49 -10.95
C ASN A 13 -1.05 4.03 -11.40
N ARG A 14 -0.57 3.62 -12.58
CA ARG A 14 -0.68 2.22 -13.06
C ARG A 14 0.30 1.28 -12.36
N LEU A 15 1.38 1.80 -11.79
CA LEU A 15 2.42 1.04 -11.09
C LEU A 15 2.11 0.90 -9.59
N ILE A 16 1.57 1.95 -8.96
CA ILE A 16 1.17 1.94 -7.55
C ILE A 16 0.24 0.76 -7.23
N GLY A 17 0.45 0.17 -6.05
CA GLY A 17 -0.33 -0.96 -5.57
C GLY A 17 0.15 -2.32 -6.08
N THR A 18 1.33 -2.38 -6.71
CA THR A 18 1.81 -3.58 -7.41
C THR A 18 3.25 -3.89 -7.00
N PRO A 19 3.70 -5.16 -7.07
CA PRO A 19 5.06 -5.53 -6.66
C PRO A 19 6.18 -4.81 -7.42
N GLY A 20 5.91 -4.37 -8.65
CA GLY A 20 6.83 -3.59 -9.47
C GLY A 20 6.67 -2.07 -9.34
N ALA A 21 5.97 -1.58 -8.32
CA ALA A 21 5.91 -0.15 -8.04
C ALA A 21 7.33 0.37 -7.68
N PRO A 22 7.76 1.51 -8.23
CA PRO A 22 9.02 2.12 -7.82
C PRO A 22 8.93 2.58 -6.36
N CYS A 23 10.08 2.73 -5.70
CA CYS A 23 10.13 3.43 -4.42
C CYS A 23 9.77 4.90 -4.65
N ILE A 24 8.78 5.44 -3.92
CA ILE A 24 8.35 6.83 -4.10
C ILE A 24 8.91 7.65 -2.93
N ILE A 25 9.72 8.66 -3.24
CA ILE A 25 10.33 9.53 -2.22
C ILE A 25 9.74 10.94 -2.35
N ASP A 26 9.01 11.37 -1.34
CA ASP A 26 8.49 12.73 -1.22
C ASP A 26 9.55 13.63 -0.57
N VAL A 27 9.99 14.63 -1.31
CA VAL A 27 11.02 15.60 -0.90
C VAL A 27 10.47 17.01 -0.76
N ARG A 28 9.13 17.15 -0.66
CA ARG A 28 8.49 18.43 -0.32
C ARG A 28 9.07 18.98 0.98
N THR A 29 9.30 20.29 0.97
CA THR A 29 9.71 21.04 2.16
C THR A 29 8.61 20.98 3.21
N GLU A 30 8.92 21.30 4.47
CA GLU A 30 7.87 21.40 5.51
C GLU A 30 6.78 22.42 5.13
N GLU A 31 7.17 23.53 4.48
CA GLU A 31 6.21 24.55 4.00
C GLU A 31 5.30 23.98 2.91
N ASP A 32 5.88 23.34 1.88
CA ASP A 32 5.11 22.72 0.80
C ASP A 32 4.19 21.59 1.30
N PHE A 33 4.68 20.78 2.24
CA PHE A 33 3.93 19.66 2.81
C PHE A 33 2.79 20.16 3.71
N ALA A 34 3.00 21.23 4.48
CA ALA A 34 1.96 21.82 5.32
C ALA A 34 0.78 22.41 4.52
N LEU A 35 0.98 22.77 3.24
CA LEU A 35 -0.11 23.22 2.36
C LEU A 35 -1.10 22.09 2.05
N ASP A 36 -0.61 20.85 1.98
CA ASP A 36 -1.40 19.66 1.72
C ASP A 36 -0.71 18.42 2.33
N PRO A 37 -1.01 18.08 3.60
CA PRO A 37 -0.33 17.03 4.35
C PRO A 37 -0.85 15.63 3.98
N ARG A 38 -0.95 15.36 2.67
CA ARG A 38 -1.31 14.04 2.13
C ARG A 38 -0.13 13.50 1.32
N PHE A 39 0.02 12.19 1.32
CA PHE A 39 1.09 11.48 0.61
C PHE A 39 0.59 10.92 -0.71
N VAL A 40 1.49 10.83 -1.70
CA VAL A 40 1.30 9.90 -2.82
C VAL A 40 1.28 8.47 -2.21
N PRO A 41 0.36 7.58 -2.60
CA PRO A 41 0.28 6.26 -1.99
C PRO A 41 1.61 5.50 -2.07
N GLY A 42 2.06 5.00 -0.93
CA GLY A 42 3.34 4.30 -0.77
C GLY A 42 4.57 5.19 -0.71
N SER A 43 4.42 6.53 -0.71
CA SER A 43 5.56 7.43 -0.61
C SER A 43 6.11 7.55 0.81
N ILE A 44 7.43 7.74 0.89
CA ILE A 44 8.15 8.02 2.13
C ILE A 44 8.76 9.43 2.05
N ARG A 45 8.69 10.19 3.14
CA ARG A 45 9.29 11.53 3.19
C ARG A 45 10.79 11.45 3.50
N ARG A 46 11.60 12.16 2.73
CA ARG A 46 13.02 12.40 3.02
C ARG A 46 13.41 13.82 2.65
N ALA A 47 14.20 14.47 3.49
CA ALA A 47 14.62 15.84 3.24
C ALA A 47 15.58 15.91 2.03
N HIS A 48 15.26 16.76 1.04
CA HIS A 48 16.12 16.97 -0.12
C HIS A 48 17.53 17.47 0.27
N ALA A 49 17.61 18.29 1.32
CA ALA A 49 18.87 18.87 1.81
C ALA A 49 19.85 17.80 2.34
N GLU A 50 19.33 16.64 2.73
CA GLU A 50 20.08 15.53 3.30
C GLU A 50 20.36 14.42 2.27
N VAL A 51 20.06 14.63 0.98
CA VAL A 51 20.19 13.57 -0.04
C VAL A 51 21.58 12.93 -0.07
N GLY A 52 22.64 13.69 0.19
CA GLY A 52 24.00 13.16 0.26
C GLY A 52 24.23 12.15 1.41
N SER A 53 23.47 12.23 2.50
CA SER A 53 23.59 11.30 3.64
C SER A 53 22.75 10.04 3.46
N TRP A 54 21.57 10.15 2.85
CA TRP A 54 20.62 9.04 2.80
C TRP A 54 20.50 8.34 1.44
N ALA A 55 20.96 8.92 0.32
CA ALA A 55 20.81 8.32 -1.01
C ALA A 55 21.39 6.90 -1.09
N GLY A 56 22.53 6.64 -0.44
CA GLY A 56 23.17 5.32 -0.41
C GLY A 56 22.45 4.28 0.46
N SER A 57 21.44 4.68 1.23
CA SER A 57 20.61 3.78 2.06
C SER A 57 19.34 3.30 1.37
N VAL A 58 19.07 3.79 0.15
CA VAL A 58 17.87 3.42 -0.60
C VAL A 58 18.07 2.04 -1.22
N ASP A 59 17.31 1.07 -0.71
CA ASP A 59 17.28 -0.30 -1.23
C ASP A 59 16.12 -0.46 -2.22
N ALA A 60 16.32 0.05 -3.44
CA ALA A 60 15.35 -0.05 -4.53
C ALA A 60 16.04 0.06 -5.89
N ASP A 61 15.57 -0.73 -6.86
CA ASP A 61 16.09 -0.69 -8.24
C ASP A 61 15.64 0.58 -8.99
N SER A 62 14.46 1.11 -8.66
CA SER A 62 13.86 2.28 -9.31
C SER A 62 13.17 3.19 -8.29
N VAL A 63 13.37 4.50 -8.45
CA VAL A 63 12.83 5.54 -7.58
C VAL A 63 12.06 6.59 -8.37
N VAL A 64 10.91 7.01 -7.85
CA VAL A 64 10.22 8.22 -8.31
C VAL A 64 10.27 9.28 -7.23
N VAL A 65 10.83 10.43 -7.57
CA VAL A 65 10.98 11.56 -6.64
C VAL A 65 9.85 12.57 -6.85
N VAL A 66 9.16 12.89 -5.76
CA VAL A 66 8.04 13.84 -5.75
C VAL A 66 8.47 15.10 -5.00
N CYS A 67 8.34 16.26 -5.64
CA CYS A 67 8.33 17.55 -4.94
C CYS A 67 7.02 18.28 -5.26
N GLN A 68 6.83 19.50 -4.75
CA GLN A 68 5.56 20.22 -4.92
C GLN A 68 5.15 20.39 -6.38
N LYS A 69 6.08 20.82 -7.25
CA LYS A 69 5.82 21.23 -8.65
C LYS A 69 6.62 20.44 -9.70
N GLY A 70 7.25 19.34 -9.31
CA GLY A 70 8.05 18.52 -10.23
C GLY A 70 9.25 19.26 -10.83
N SER A 71 9.87 20.18 -10.08
CA SER A 71 10.92 21.07 -10.58
C SER A 71 12.27 20.79 -9.88
N LYS A 72 13.01 21.85 -9.52
CA LYS A 72 14.40 21.81 -9.01
C LYS A 72 14.68 20.76 -7.91
N LEU A 73 13.78 20.57 -6.95
CA LEU A 73 14.02 19.67 -5.81
C LEU A 73 13.97 18.20 -6.24
N SER A 74 12.91 17.79 -6.93
CA SER A 74 12.78 16.40 -7.38
C SER A 74 13.81 16.05 -8.44
N HIS A 75 14.10 16.96 -9.40
CA HIS A 75 15.16 16.72 -10.37
C HIS A 75 16.55 16.63 -9.73
N GLY A 76 16.84 17.50 -8.75
CA GLY A 76 18.12 17.49 -8.03
C GLY A 76 18.32 16.19 -7.26
N VAL A 77 17.33 15.77 -6.49
CA VAL A 77 17.39 14.50 -5.74
C VAL A 77 17.45 13.30 -6.69
N ALA A 78 16.64 13.26 -7.75
CA ALA A 78 16.71 12.19 -8.74
C ALA A 78 18.10 12.12 -9.41
N ALA A 79 18.77 13.25 -9.63
CA ALA A 79 20.14 13.27 -10.13
C ALA A 79 21.15 12.71 -9.13
N TYR A 80 21.01 13.02 -7.84
CA TYR A 80 21.85 12.42 -6.79
C TYR A 80 21.65 10.89 -6.69
N LEU A 81 20.41 10.41 -6.79
CA LEU A 81 20.12 8.97 -6.80
C LEU A 81 20.73 8.27 -8.01
N ARG A 82 20.62 8.87 -9.21
CA ARG A 82 21.31 8.36 -10.40
C ARG A 82 22.83 8.36 -10.26
N HIS A 83 23.39 9.37 -9.60
CA HIS A 83 24.83 9.39 -9.28
C HIS A 83 25.23 8.25 -8.32
N ALA A 84 24.34 7.87 -7.40
CA ALA A 84 24.51 6.72 -6.51
C ALA A 84 24.21 5.37 -7.20
N GLY A 85 23.88 5.35 -8.50
CA GLY A 85 23.64 4.14 -9.28
C GLY A 85 22.19 3.64 -9.27
N ILE A 86 21.25 4.42 -8.76
CA ILE A 86 19.82 4.07 -8.68
C ILE A 86 19.07 4.69 -9.87
N ASP A 87 18.24 3.90 -10.57
CA ASP A 87 17.36 4.46 -11.60
C ASP A 87 16.34 5.39 -10.96
N ALA A 88 16.25 6.64 -11.41
CA ALA A 88 15.39 7.62 -10.75
C ALA A 88 14.75 8.62 -11.73
N GLU A 89 13.44 8.75 -11.64
CA GLU A 89 12.61 9.71 -12.39
C GLU A 89 12.02 10.76 -11.43
N SER A 90 11.77 11.98 -11.91
CA SER A 90 10.94 12.97 -11.20
C SER A 90 9.48 12.79 -11.60
N LEU A 91 8.55 12.97 -10.67
CA LEU A 91 7.12 13.04 -11.03
C LEU A 91 6.84 14.34 -11.79
N GLU A 92 6.36 14.23 -13.03
CA GLU A 92 5.99 15.36 -13.88
C GLU A 92 4.92 16.22 -13.18
N GLY A 93 5.19 17.53 -13.07
CA GLY A 93 4.30 18.47 -12.37
C GLY A 93 4.20 18.28 -10.85
N GLY A 94 4.89 17.28 -10.29
CA GLY A 94 4.98 17.05 -8.85
C GLY A 94 3.67 16.65 -8.18
N PHE A 95 3.60 16.92 -6.89
CA PHE A 95 2.42 16.64 -6.06
C PHE A 95 1.18 17.43 -6.53
N GLU A 96 1.35 18.67 -7.01
CA GLU A 96 0.26 19.48 -7.56
C GLU A 96 -0.40 18.81 -8.77
N ALA A 97 0.38 18.20 -9.66
CA ALA A 97 -0.18 17.45 -10.78
C ALA A 97 -0.80 16.13 -10.33
N TRP A 98 -0.18 15.43 -9.38
CA TRP A 98 -0.70 14.19 -8.81
C TRP A 98 -2.12 14.36 -8.24
N ILE A 99 -2.31 15.39 -7.41
CA ILE A 99 -3.54 15.54 -6.63
C ILE A 99 -4.78 15.91 -7.48
N THR A 100 -4.59 16.22 -8.76
CA THR A 100 -5.68 16.49 -9.70
C THR A 100 -6.53 15.25 -10.04
N GLY A 101 -6.02 14.05 -9.79
CA GLY A 101 -6.74 12.81 -10.07
C GLY A 101 -6.16 11.54 -9.42
N GLY A 102 -5.02 11.63 -8.74
CA GLY A 102 -4.44 10.54 -7.96
C GLY A 102 -5.09 10.37 -6.60
N LEU A 103 -4.99 9.16 -6.05
CA LEU A 103 -5.31 8.90 -4.64
C LEU A 103 -4.28 9.59 -3.75
N ALA A 104 -4.65 9.94 -2.52
CA ALA A 104 -3.70 10.56 -1.58
C ALA A 104 -3.99 10.13 -0.15
N VAL A 105 -2.94 9.72 0.57
CA VAL A 105 -3.05 9.19 1.92
C VAL A 105 -2.88 10.32 2.94
N PRO A 106 -3.88 10.62 3.78
CA PRO A 106 -3.78 11.67 4.80
C PRO A 106 -2.77 11.35 5.91
N GLU A 107 -1.87 12.31 6.21
CA GLU A 107 -0.88 12.16 7.29
C GLU A 107 -1.53 11.91 8.64
N GLU A 108 -2.66 12.57 8.92
CA GLU A 108 -3.36 12.46 10.20
C GLU A 108 -3.94 11.07 10.47
N LYS A 109 -3.98 10.20 9.45
CA LYS A 109 -4.41 8.79 9.58
C LYS A 109 -3.24 7.83 9.71
N LEU A 110 -2.01 8.30 9.55
CA LEU A 110 -0.83 7.46 9.67
C LEU A 110 -0.41 7.29 11.13
N PRO A 111 -0.01 6.07 11.54
CA PRO A 111 0.72 5.89 12.79
C PRO A 111 1.97 6.76 12.82
N ARG A 112 2.42 7.08 14.03
CA ARG A 112 3.77 7.60 14.23
C ARG A 112 4.77 6.58 13.68
N ARG A 113 5.77 7.07 12.95
CA ARG A 113 6.86 6.26 12.43
C ARG A 113 7.94 6.05 13.49
N ASP A 114 8.57 4.88 13.48
CA ASP A 114 9.71 4.52 14.34
C ASP A 114 11.00 5.27 13.92
N ALA A 115 12.11 4.97 14.60
CA ALA A 115 13.41 5.59 14.33
C ALA A 115 13.94 5.30 12.92
N GLU A 116 13.51 4.19 12.30
CA GLU A 116 13.83 3.81 10.94
C GLU A 116 12.82 4.36 9.92
N GLY A 117 11.83 5.16 10.36
CA GLY A 117 10.83 5.77 9.51
C GLY A 117 9.70 4.83 9.09
N ARG A 118 9.43 3.75 9.83
CA ARG A 118 8.41 2.74 9.51
C ARG A 118 7.21 2.85 10.45
N THR A 119 6.04 2.55 9.93
CA THR A 119 4.84 2.32 10.75
C THR A 119 4.88 0.91 11.34
N VAL A 120 4.50 0.79 12.61
CA VAL A 120 4.48 -0.48 13.33
C VAL A 120 3.04 -0.84 13.69
N TRP A 121 2.62 -2.05 13.35
CA TRP A 121 1.26 -2.54 13.49
C TRP A 121 1.25 -3.83 14.30
N VAL A 122 0.22 -4.05 15.11
CA VAL A 122 0.09 -5.26 15.93
C VAL A 122 -1.30 -5.87 15.81
N THR A 123 -1.35 -7.20 15.69
CA THR A 123 -2.60 -7.96 15.72
C THR A 123 -2.37 -9.36 16.30
N ARG A 124 -3.44 -10.14 16.38
CA ARG A 124 -3.41 -11.50 16.92
C ARG A 124 -2.63 -12.43 15.98
N ALA A 125 -1.91 -13.40 16.55
CA ALA A 125 -1.24 -14.48 15.84
C ALA A 125 -2.20 -15.35 15.01
N ARG A 126 -1.65 -16.16 14.11
CA ARG A 126 -2.40 -17.00 13.16
C ARG A 126 -3.32 -16.15 12.26
N PRO A 127 -2.76 -15.21 11.47
CA PRO A 127 -3.52 -14.29 10.64
C PRO A 127 -4.26 -15.02 9.52
N LYS A 128 -5.41 -14.48 9.12
CA LYS A 128 -6.25 -14.93 8.02
C LYS A 128 -6.95 -13.70 7.46
N ILE A 129 -7.37 -13.78 6.19
CA ILE A 129 -8.20 -12.81 5.49
C ILE A 129 -7.81 -11.37 5.84
N ASP A 130 -8.56 -10.65 6.70
CA ASP A 130 -8.28 -9.25 7.06
C ASP A 130 -6.88 -9.03 7.64
N ARG A 131 -6.38 -9.96 8.46
CA ARG A 131 -5.03 -9.88 9.06
C ARG A 131 -3.89 -10.19 8.09
N ILE A 132 -4.20 -10.45 6.82
CA ILE A 132 -3.23 -10.48 5.70
C ILE A 132 -3.55 -9.37 4.70
N ALA A 133 -4.84 -9.13 4.41
CA ALA A 133 -5.31 -8.09 3.48
C ALA A 133 -4.89 -6.69 3.95
N CYS A 134 -5.04 -6.38 5.24
CA CYS A 134 -4.67 -5.08 5.80
C CYS A 134 -3.15 -4.85 5.71
N PRO A 135 -2.28 -5.78 6.13
CA PRO A 135 -0.84 -5.68 5.87
C PRO A 135 -0.47 -5.50 4.40
N TRP A 136 -1.15 -6.20 3.48
CA TRP A 136 -0.94 -6.02 2.05
C TRP A 136 -1.29 -4.60 1.60
N LEU A 137 -2.46 -4.07 2.00
CA LEU A 137 -2.88 -2.70 1.67
C LEU A 137 -1.87 -1.67 2.18
N ILE A 138 -1.46 -1.82 3.44
CA ILE A 138 -0.49 -0.93 4.07
C ILE A 138 0.84 -0.96 3.29
N ARG A 139 1.41 -2.14 3.02
CA ARG A 139 2.69 -2.24 2.31
C ARG A 139 2.63 -1.82 0.84
N ARG A 140 1.44 -1.81 0.23
CA ARG A 140 1.27 -1.45 -1.19
C ARG A 140 0.89 0.02 -1.41
N PHE A 141 0.28 0.67 -0.43
CA PHE A 141 -0.30 2.01 -0.60
C PHE A 141 0.00 3.00 0.53
N VAL A 142 0.52 2.56 1.68
CA VAL A 142 0.69 3.43 2.85
C VAL A 142 2.16 3.53 3.25
N ASP A 143 2.77 2.40 3.55
CA ASP A 143 4.15 2.31 4.02
C ASP A 143 4.79 1.00 3.55
N PRO A 144 5.60 1.03 2.47
CA PRO A 144 6.24 -0.16 1.92
C PRO A 144 7.14 -0.89 2.91
N SER A 145 7.60 -0.21 3.97
CA SER A 145 8.48 -0.75 5.00
C SER A 145 7.76 -1.08 6.31
N ALA A 146 6.42 -1.13 6.31
CA ALA A 146 5.63 -1.37 7.52
C ALA A 146 5.99 -2.69 8.21
N VAL A 147 6.07 -2.62 9.54
CA VAL A 147 6.38 -3.75 10.43
C VAL A 147 5.08 -4.30 11.03
N PHE A 148 4.92 -5.62 11.03
CA PHE A 148 3.77 -6.30 11.61
C PHE A 148 4.19 -7.23 12.74
N LEU A 149 3.55 -7.05 13.89
CA LEU A 149 3.74 -7.85 15.10
C LEU A 149 2.54 -8.77 15.27
N PHE A 150 2.78 -10.08 15.22
CA PHE A 150 1.77 -11.11 15.47
C PHE A 150 1.99 -11.67 16.88
N VAL A 151 1.02 -11.47 17.77
CA VAL A 151 1.15 -11.81 19.19
C VAL A 151 -0.06 -12.59 19.71
N PRO A 152 0.04 -13.29 20.86
CA PRO A 152 -1.12 -13.90 21.49
C PRO A 152 -2.24 -12.87 21.71
N ALA A 153 -3.49 -13.27 21.51
CA ALA A 153 -4.61 -12.32 21.51
C ALA A 153 -4.74 -11.44 22.77
N PRO A 154 -4.50 -11.94 24.00
CA PRO A 154 -4.53 -11.10 25.20
C PRO A 154 -3.43 -10.03 25.26
N GLU A 155 -2.35 -10.19 24.48
CA GLU A 155 -1.16 -9.32 24.55
C GLU A 155 -1.20 -8.17 23.55
N VAL A 156 -2.14 -8.16 22.59
CA VAL A 156 -2.15 -7.18 21.48
C VAL A 156 -2.11 -5.73 21.97
N LEU A 157 -2.95 -5.39 22.96
CA LEU A 157 -3.01 -4.02 23.51
C LEU A 157 -1.75 -3.66 24.30
N ALA A 158 -1.25 -4.59 25.12
CA ALA A 158 -0.04 -4.36 25.93
C ALA A 158 1.21 -4.20 25.04
N VAL A 159 1.32 -4.99 23.96
CA VAL A 159 2.37 -4.81 22.95
C VAL A 159 2.20 -3.48 22.23
N GLY A 160 0.98 -3.11 21.85
CA GLY A 160 0.71 -1.83 21.20
C GLY A 160 1.19 -0.64 22.02
N GLU A 161 0.86 -0.61 23.32
CA GLU A 161 1.32 0.42 24.25
C GLU A 161 2.85 0.40 24.42
N ARG A 162 3.45 -0.78 24.62
CA ARG A 162 4.86 -0.90 24.99
C ARG A 162 5.84 -0.66 23.82
N PHE A 163 5.40 -0.97 22.60
CA PHE A 163 6.22 -0.88 21.38
C PHE A 163 5.75 0.23 20.42
N GLU A 164 4.83 1.09 20.87
CA GLU A 164 4.20 2.12 20.03
C GLU A 164 3.60 1.55 18.72
N ALA A 165 3.11 0.31 18.77
CA ALA A 165 2.52 -0.39 17.63
C ALA A 165 1.01 -0.16 17.59
N VAL A 166 0.47 0.14 16.41
CA VAL A 166 -0.96 0.42 16.25
C VAL A 166 -1.74 -0.88 16.16
N PRO A 167 -2.69 -1.14 17.10
CA PRO A 167 -3.49 -2.36 17.05
C PRO A 167 -4.53 -2.30 15.95
N PHE A 168 -4.75 -3.42 15.27
CA PHE A 168 -5.80 -3.57 14.26
C PHE A 168 -6.43 -4.97 14.27
N ASP A 169 -7.63 -5.06 13.71
CA ASP A 169 -8.42 -6.30 13.58
C ASP A 169 -8.65 -7.03 14.93
N ILE A 170 -8.96 -6.23 15.95
CA ILE A 170 -9.41 -6.67 17.27
C ILE A 170 -10.57 -5.79 17.73
N ASP A 171 -11.30 -6.24 18.75
CA ASP A 171 -12.41 -5.48 19.31
C ASP A 171 -11.90 -4.19 19.99
N ASP A 172 -12.75 -3.16 20.01
CA ASP A 172 -12.55 -1.91 20.74
C ASP A 172 -11.30 -1.06 20.35
N VAL A 173 -10.77 -1.21 19.14
CA VAL A 173 -9.71 -0.34 18.58
C VAL A 173 -10.17 0.43 17.34
N PHE A 174 -9.47 1.51 17.01
CA PHE A 174 -9.83 2.38 15.88
C PHE A 174 -9.84 1.65 14.53
N TRP A 175 -8.81 0.81 14.30
CA TRP A 175 -8.67 -0.02 13.10
C TRP A 175 -9.34 -1.37 13.30
N SER A 176 -10.66 -1.34 13.35
CA SER A 176 -11.50 -2.52 13.54
C SER A 176 -12.69 -2.47 12.59
N HIS A 177 -13.56 -3.46 12.69
CA HIS A 177 -14.81 -3.52 11.96
C HIS A 177 -15.72 -2.35 12.34
N ARG A 178 -16.50 -1.84 11.37
CA ARG A 178 -17.48 -0.78 11.59
C ARG A 178 -18.81 -1.14 10.95
N GLY A 179 -19.78 -1.51 11.78
CA GLY A 179 -21.06 -2.03 11.31
C GLY A 179 -20.83 -3.26 10.44
N ASP A 180 -21.22 -3.18 9.16
CA ASP A 180 -21.03 -4.25 8.20
C ASP A 180 -19.63 -4.28 7.57
N LEU A 181 -18.80 -3.25 7.75
CA LEU A 181 -17.48 -3.13 7.14
C LEU A 181 -16.43 -3.91 7.95
N CYS A 182 -15.55 -4.63 7.24
CA CYS A 182 -14.37 -5.27 7.84
C CYS A 182 -13.23 -4.26 8.05
N THR A 183 -12.16 -4.64 8.74
CA THR A 183 -11.01 -3.76 8.99
C THR A 183 -10.39 -3.25 7.68
N PHE A 184 -10.34 -4.10 6.64
CA PHE A 184 -9.82 -3.71 5.33
C PHE A 184 -10.63 -2.59 4.67
N ASP A 185 -11.97 -2.66 4.75
CA ASP A 185 -12.85 -1.59 4.24
C ASP A 185 -12.57 -0.26 4.94
N VAL A 186 -12.46 -0.30 6.27
CA VAL A 186 -12.19 0.86 7.10
C VAL A 186 -10.84 1.49 6.72
N MET A 187 -9.81 0.68 6.49
CA MET A 187 -8.52 1.18 6.01
C MET A 187 -8.60 1.81 4.61
N VAL A 188 -9.35 1.21 3.67
CA VAL A 188 -9.54 1.80 2.33
C VAL A 188 -10.21 3.18 2.42
N GLU A 189 -11.21 3.34 3.28
CA GLU A 189 -11.91 4.61 3.49
C GLU A 189 -11.01 5.65 4.17
N GLU A 190 -10.46 5.32 5.34
CA GLU A 190 -9.69 6.25 6.17
C GLU A 190 -8.38 6.68 5.51
N PHE A 191 -7.70 5.80 4.79
CA PHE A 191 -6.49 6.16 4.04
C PHE A 191 -6.76 6.90 2.72
N GLY A 192 -8.02 7.21 2.39
CA GLY A 192 -8.34 7.92 1.14
C GLY A 192 -8.02 7.10 -0.12
N LEU A 193 -8.14 5.76 -0.03
CA LEU A 193 -7.76 4.82 -1.08
C LEU A 193 -8.96 4.26 -1.87
N ALA A 194 -10.15 4.87 -1.72
CA ALA A 194 -11.39 4.43 -2.35
C ALA A 194 -11.38 4.59 -3.89
N SER A 195 -10.75 3.64 -4.57
CA SER A 195 -10.78 3.49 -6.03
C SER A 195 -11.63 2.28 -6.43
N LYS A 196 -12.19 2.29 -7.64
CA LYS A 196 -13.02 1.17 -8.13
C LYS A 196 -12.35 -0.22 -7.96
N PRO A 197 -11.05 -0.42 -8.25
CA PRO A 197 -10.38 -1.69 -8.01
C PRO A 197 -10.26 -2.06 -6.52
N LEU A 198 -9.89 -1.11 -5.65
CA LEU A 198 -9.76 -1.37 -4.21
C LEU A 198 -11.12 -1.60 -3.55
N LEU A 199 -12.17 -0.87 -3.95
CA LEU A 199 -13.53 -1.08 -3.44
C LEU A 199 -14.08 -2.45 -3.83
N ARG A 200 -13.73 -2.95 -5.03
CA ARG A 200 -14.06 -4.31 -5.45
C ARG A 200 -13.32 -5.35 -4.60
N LEU A 201 -12.02 -5.17 -4.40
CA LEU A 201 -11.24 -6.04 -3.54
C LEU A 201 -11.79 -6.04 -2.10
N ALA A 202 -12.14 -4.86 -1.59
CA ALA A 202 -12.71 -4.70 -0.25
C ALA A 202 -14.03 -5.47 -0.08
N GLN A 203 -14.89 -5.49 -1.11
CA GLN A 203 -16.09 -6.33 -1.11
C GLN A 203 -15.77 -7.83 -1.02
N ILE A 204 -14.75 -8.31 -1.75
CA ILE A 204 -14.33 -9.73 -1.71
C ILE A 204 -13.77 -10.08 -0.34
N VAL A 205 -12.93 -9.21 0.22
CA VAL A 205 -12.32 -9.37 1.54
C VAL A 205 -13.40 -9.39 2.62
N ARG A 206 -14.28 -8.39 2.65
CA ARG A 206 -15.43 -8.32 3.57
C ARG A 206 -16.30 -9.57 3.51
N ALA A 207 -16.62 -10.04 2.31
CA ALA A 207 -17.42 -11.24 2.09
C ALA A 207 -16.79 -12.48 2.76
N ALA A 208 -15.49 -12.68 2.53
CA ALA A 208 -14.75 -13.80 3.09
C ALA A 208 -14.60 -13.68 4.63
N ASP A 209 -14.27 -12.48 5.11
CA ASP A 209 -13.95 -12.24 6.52
C ASP A 209 -15.20 -12.30 7.43
N THR A 210 -16.32 -11.78 6.93
CA THR A 210 -17.59 -11.72 7.69
C THR A 210 -18.52 -12.93 7.43
N ALA A 211 -18.01 -13.99 6.79
CA ALA A 211 -18.76 -15.20 6.43
C ALA A 211 -20.02 -14.96 5.56
N ARG A 212 -20.07 -13.86 4.81
CA ARG A 212 -21.13 -13.51 3.85
C ARG A 212 -20.67 -13.77 2.42
N LEU A 213 -20.44 -15.04 2.11
CA LEU A 213 -19.79 -15.48 0.86
C LEU A 213 -20.62 -15.18 -0.40
N ASP A 214 -21.90 -14.88 -0.25
CA ASP A 214 -22.80 -14.46 -1.31
C ASP A 214 -22.58 -13.01 -1.76
N LEU A 215 -21.86 -12.18 -0.98
CA LEU A 215 -21.54 -10.81 -1.36
C LEU A 215 -20.59 -10.70 -2.56
N ALA A 216 -19.76 -11.72 -2.80
CA ALA A 216 -18.87 -11.79 -3.96
C ALA A 216 -18.57 -13.25 -4.33
N PRO A 217 -18.77 -13.69 -5.58
CA PRO A 217 -18.49 -15.06 -6.00
C PRO A 217 -17.06 -15.54 -5.69
N GLU A 218 -16.10 -14.62 -5.71
CA GLU A 218 -14.68 -14.90 -5.47
C GLU A 218 -14.35 -15.15 -3.99
N ALA A 219 -15.25 -14.76 -3.07
CA ALA A 219 -15.01 -14.81 -1.62
C ALA A 219 -14.77 -16.22 -1.08
N ALA A 220 -15.52 -17.22 -1.58
CA ALA A 220 -15.32 -18.61 -1.18
C ALA A 220 -13.93 -19.14 -1.57
N GLY A 221 -13.40 -18.69 -2.73
CA GLY A 221 -12.04 -18.99 -3.16
C GLY A 221 -10.98 -18.34 -2.28
N LEU A 222 -11.17 -17.05 -1.94
CA LEU A 222 -10.29 -16.34 -1.01
C LEU A 222 -10.26 -17.01 0.38
N LEU A 223 -11.43 -17.38 0.91
CA LEU A 223 -11.53 -18.11 2.18
C LEU A 223 -10.77 -19.44 2.12
N ALA A 224 -10.98 -20.25 1.07
CA ALA A 224 -10.30 -21.53 0.91
C ALA A 224 -8.77 -21.36 0.83
N ALA A 225 -8.29 -20.41 0.04
CA ALA A 225 -6.86 -20.11 -0.08
C ALA A 225 -6.27 -19.63 1.26
N SER A 226 -6.95 -18.72 1.97
CA SER A 226 -6.49 -18.20 3.25
C SER A 226 -6.41 -19.29 4.33
N LEU A 227 -7.41 -20.17 4.40
CA LEU A 227 -7.37 -21.33 5.31
C LEU A 227 -6.24 -22.30 4.95
N GLY A 228 -6.01 -22.54 3.66
CA GLY A 228 -4.90 -23.35 3.16
C GLY A 228 -3.54 -22.79 3.59
N LEU A 229 -3.29 -21.50 3.37
CA LEU A 229 -2.07 -20.82 3.82
C LEU A 229 -1.86 -20.98 5.34
N SER A 230 -2.92 -20.81 6.14
CA SER A 230 -2.83 -20.99 7.60
C SER A 230 -2.49 -22.41 8.06
N ARG A 231 -2.67 -23.42 7.17
CA ARG A 231 -2.29 -24.81 7.41
C ARG A 231 -0.92 -25.16 6.87
N MET A 232 -0.42 -24.42 5.88
CA MET A 232 0.92 -24.60 5.31
C MET A 232 2.00 -23.96 6.19
N TYR A 233 1.70 -22.83 6.82
CA TYR A 233 2.68 -22.06 7.58
C TYR A 233 2.37 -22.09 9.08
N SER A 234 3.41 -22.37 9.87
CA SER A 234 3.36 -22.25 11.33
C SER A 234 3.86 -20.89 11.81
N ASP A 235 4.77 -20.28 11.05
CA ASP A 235 5.29 -18.93 11.24
C ASP A 235 4.34 -17.91 10.59
N ASP A 236 3.94 -16.89 11.36
CA ASP A 236 2.97 -15.88 10.92
C ASP A 236 3.56 -14.89 9.89
N LEU A 237 4.87 -14.61 9.94
CA LEU A 237 5.54 -13.74 8.98
C LEU A 237 5.75 -14.46 7.64
N GLU A 238 6.15 -15.73 7.66
CA GLU A 238 6.20 -16.54 6.44
C GLU A 238 4.82 -16.64 5.78
N GLN A 239 3.75 -16.80 6.58
CA GLN A 239 2.39 -16.81 6.07
C GLN A 239 1.99 -15.46 5.45
N LEU A 240 2.37 -14.34 6.08
CA LEU A 240 2.16 -13.00 5.54
C LEU A 240 2.83 -12.86 4.17
N GLU A 241 4.13 -13.18 4.07
CA GLU A 241 4.87 -13.08 2.80
C GLU A 241 4.26 -13.95 1.70
N ALA A 242 3.88 -15.19 2.02
CA ALA A 242 3.19 -16.07 1.08
C ALA A 242 1.81 -15.52 0.65
N GLY A 243 1.11 -14.85 1.57
CA GLY A 243 -0.18 -14.22 1.33
C GLY A 243 -0.11 -12.97 0.45
N MET A 244 1.01 -12.23 0.44
CA MET A 244 1.15 -10.98 -0.32
C MET A 244 0.82 -11.18 -1.81
N LEU A 245 1.37 -12.24 -2.43
CA LEU A 245 1.15 -12.53 -3.84
C LEU A 245 -0.32 -12.82 -4.17
N LEU A 246 -1.05 -13.44 -3.23
CA LEU A 246 -2.47 -13.72 -3.39
C LEU A 246 -3.25 -12.40 -3.56
N TYR A 247 -3.04 -11.44 -2.66
CA TYR A 247 -3.68 -10.14 -2.73
C TYR A 247 -3.19 -9.30 -3.92
N ASP A 248 -1.92 -9.42 -4.32
CA ASP A 248 -1.42 -8.81 -5.55
C ASP A 248 -2.20 -9.33 -6.78
N ALA A 249 -2.44 -10.64 -6.86
CA ALA A 249 -3.20 -11.26 -7.94
C ALA A 249 -4.67 -10.81 -7.92
N PHE A 250 -5.32 -10.81 -6.75
CA PHE A 250 -6.70 -10.34 -6.61
C PHE A 250 -6.85 -8.85 -6.97
N PHE A 251 -5.93 -8.01 -6.52
CA PHE A 251 -5.93 -6.59 -6.86
C PHE A 251 -5.76 -6.37 -8.37
N ARG A 252 -4.79 -7.07 -8.99
CA ARG A 252 -4.58 -7.00 -10.44
C ARG A 252 -5.79 -7.49 -11.22
N TRP A 253 -6.45 -8.55 -10.77
CA TRP A 253 -7.70 -8.99 -11.35
C TRP A 253 -8.79 -7.92 -11.22
N CYS A 254 -8.97 -7.36 -10.01
CA CYS A 254 -9.97 -6.32 -9.73
C CYS A 254 -9.79 -5.08 -10.61
N ARG A 255 -8.54 -4.76 -10.97
CA ARG A 255 -8.19 -3.59 -11.76
C ARG A 255 -8.25 -3.83 -13.26
N ASP A 256 -7.69 -4.94 -13.74
CA ASP A 256 -7.31 -5.10 -15.14
C ASP A 256 -8.03 -6.28 -15.84
N ALA A 257 -8.63 -7.24 -15.12
CA ALA A 257 -9.04 -8.53 -15.70
C ALA A 257 -10.47 -9.00 -15.36
N THR A 258 -11.33 -8.17 -14.79
CA THR A 258 -12.69 -8.61 -14.36
C THR A 258 -13.64 -9.00 -15.48
N GLU A 259 -13.33 -8.64 -16.74
CA GLU A 259 -14.13 -9.02 -17.91
C GLU A 259 -13.59 -10.26 -18.62
N GLU A 260 -12.41 -10.75 -18.23
CA GLU A 260 -11.81 -11.92 -18.85
C GLU A 260 -12.47 -13.20 -18.34
N THR A 261 -12.82 -14.11 -19.27
CA THR A 261 -13.39 -15.42 -18.94
C THR A 261 -12.51 -16.51 -19.52
N HIS A 262 -12.39 -17.64 -18.82
CA HIS A 262 -11.64 -18.81 -19.29
C HIS A 262 -12.48 -19.65 -20.27
N ASN A 263 -13.07 -19.00 -21.27
CA ASN A 263 -13.90 -19.63 -22.30
C ASN A 263 -13.08 -19.79 -23.59
N TRP A 264 -12.90 -21.04 -24.02
CA TRP A 264 -12.36 -21.36 -25.33
C TRP A 264 -13.47 -21.91 -26.24
N PRO A 265 -13.58 -21.43 -27.50
CA PRO A 265 -12.79 -20.37 -28.13
C PRO A 265 -13.20 -18.98 -27.61
N ALA A 266 -12.24 -18.04 -27.58
CA ALA A 266 -12.49 -16.68 -27.12
C ALA A 266 -13.62 -16.02 -27.96
N PRO A 267 -14.62 -15.39 -27.33
CA PRO A 267 -15.66 -14.68 -28.08
C PRO A 267 -15.02 -13.55 -28.90
N LYS A 268 -15.31 -13.49 -30.20
CA LYS A 268 -14.84 -12.40 -31.07
C LYS A 268 -15.35 -11.08 -30.51
N LYS A 269 -14.44 -10.14 -30.18
CA LYS A 269 -14.81 -8.76 -29.86
C LYS A 269 -15.71 -8.23 -30.98
N ARG A 270 -16.95 -7.85 -30.68
CA ARG A 270 -17.84 -7.19 -31.65
C ARG A 270 -17.20 -5.84 -31.99
N ALA A 271 -16.99 -5.61 -33.29
CA ALA A 271 -16.45 -4.37 -33.84
C ALA A 271 -17.42 -3.20 -33.65
#